data_AF-A0AAW4NQT7-F1
#
_entry.id   AF-A0AAW4NQT7-F1
#
_cell.length_a   1.000
_cell.length_b   1.000
_cell.length_c   1.000
_cell.angle_alpha   90.00
_cell.angle_beta   90.00
_cell.angle_gamma   90.00
#
_symmetry.space_group_name_H-M   'P 1'
#
loop_
_entity.id
_entity.type
_entity.pdbx_description
1 polymer ?
#
loop_
_entity_poly.entity_id
_entity_poly.type
_entity_poly.pdbx_seq_one_letter_code
_entity_poly.pdbx_strand_id
1 'polypeptide(L)' 'MCFKDTFVFEFSEDESELYLVRTKAPCWRLVLNRGEFDNIKLATSLRKAAEFLTKKVR' A
#
# COMPACT_ATOMS: atom_id res chain seq x y z
N MET A 1 15.20 -15.62 -8.62
CA MET A 1 14.68 -16.06 -7.31
C MET A 1 13.15 -16.09 -7.39
N CYS A 2 12.54 -17.25 -7.16
CA CYS A 2 11.08 -17.42 -7.21
C CYS A 2 10.50 -17.21 -5.82
N PHE A 3 10.02 -16.00 -5.52
CA PHE A 3 9.27 -15.75 -4.29
C PHE A 3 7.98 -16.59 -4.32
N LYS A 4 7.88 -17.59 -3.44
CA LYS A 4 6.69 -18.44 -3.31
C LYS A 4 5.51 -17.68 -2.68
N ASP A 5 5.83 -16.72 -1.83
CA ASP A 5 4.86 -15.92 -1.11
C ASP A 5 4.27 -14.82 -1.98
N THR A 6 2.96 -14.61 -1.84
CA THR A 6 2.21 -13.59 -2.59
C THR A 6 2.61 -12.18 -2.17
N PHE A 7 3.12 -12.03 -0.93
CA PHE A 7 3.55 -10.78 -0.34
C PHE A 7 4.95 -10.95 0.27
N VAL A 8 5.83 -9.98 0.04
CA VAL A 8 7.21 -9.95 0.53
C VAL A 8 7.50 -8.55 1.06
N PHE A 9 8.32 -8.47 2.11
CA PHE A 9 8.87 -7.21 2.58
C PHE A 9 10.25 -6.98 1.95
N GLU A 10 10.45 -5.80 1.37
CA GLU A 10 11.75 -5.38 0.81
C GLU A 10 12.18 -4.09 1.50
N PHE A 11 13.46 -3.97 1.82
CA PHE A 11 14.05 -2.71 2.27
C PHE A 11 14.72 -2.01 1.09
N SER A 12 14.77 -0.68 1.08
CA SER A 12 15.66 0.05 0.18
C SER A 12 17.12 -0.33 0.46
N GLU A 13 18.00 -0.11 -0.51
CA GLU A 13 19.44 -0.36 -0.35
C GLU A 13 20.04 0.41 0.83
N ASP A 14 19.49 1.60 1.13
CA ASP A 14 19.88 2.44 2.26
C ASP A 14 19.15 2.10 3.58
N GLU A 15 18.34 1.03 3.62
CA GLU A 15 17.46 0.62 4.73
C GLU A 15 16.47 1.72 5.22
N SER A 16 16.34 2.79 4.45
CA SER A 16 15.52 3.97 4.77
C SER A 16 14.02 3.74 4.58
N GLU A 17 13.66 2.93 3.59
CA GLU A 17 12.27 2.71 3.18
C GLU A 17 11.95 1.21 3.25
N LEU A 18 10.84 0.88 3.90
CA LEU A 18 10.30 -0.47 3.92
C LEU A 18 9.19 -0.55 2.88
N TYR A 19 9.16 -1.61 2.09
CA TYR A 19 8.16 -1.85 1.07
C TYR A 19 7.41 -3.15 1.34
N LEU A 20 6.09 -3.14 1.15
CA LEU A 20 5.27 -4.33 0.98
C LEU A 20 5.08 -4.58 -0.52
N VAL A 21 5.63 -5.68 -1.00
CA VAL A 21 5.63 -6.05 -2.42
C VAL A 21 4.69 -7.21 -2.63
N ARG A 22 3.78 -7.07 -3.60
CA ARG A 22 3.00 -8.19 -4.12
C ARG A 22 3.70 -8.76 -5.35
N THR A 23 4.10 -10.01 -5.24
CA THR A 23 4.91 -10.72 -6.25
C THR A 23 4.07 -11.33 -7.37
N LYS A 24 2.79 -11.60 -7.10
CA LYS A 24 1.82 -12.16 -8.07
C LYS A 24 1.01 -11.06 -8.75
N ALA A 25 0.65 -11.29 -10.02
CA ALA A 25 -0.10 -10.34 -10.82
C ALA A 25 -1.49 -10.01 -10.23
N PRO A 26 -1.95 -8.74 -10.30
CA PRO A 26 -1.15 -7.54 -10.60
C PRO A 26 -0.06 -7.27 -9.56
N CYS A 27 1.18 -7.12 -10.02
CA CYS A 27 2.34 -6.84 -9.17
C CYS A 27 2.34 -5.36 -8.78
N TRP A 28 2.50 -5.08 -7.49
CA TRP A 28 2.56 -3.72 -6.97
C TRP A 28 3.49 -3.67 -5.76
N ARG A 29 3.99 -2.47 -5.48
CA ARG A 29 4.87 -2.18 -4.35
C ARG A 29 4.28 -1.02 -3.56
N LEU A 30 4.10 -1.20 -2.27
CA LEU A 30 3.58 -0.20 -1.34
C LEU A 30 4.70 0.23 -0.39
N VAL A 31 4.94 1.53 -0.29
CA VAL A 31 5.86 2.10 0.70
C VAL A 31 5.20 2.06 2.07
N LEU A 32 5.84 1.38 3.01
CA LEU A 32 5.51 1.39 4.44
C LEU A 32 6.35 2.47 5.10
N ASN A 33 5.85 3.71 5.01
CA ASN A 33 6.51 4.85 5.60
C ASN A 33 6.50 4.72 7.14
N ARG A 34 7.68 4.68 7.76
CA ARG A 34 7.83 4.70 9.22
C ARG A 34 7.75 6.11 9.81
N GLY A 35 7.67 7.14 8.96
CA GLY A 35 7.58 8.54 9.34
C GLY A 35 6.19 8.96 9.85
N GLU A 36 6.03 10.26 10.03
CA GLU A 36 4.83 10.87 10.61
C GLU A 36 3.58 10.57 9.78
N PHE A 37 2.57 10.00 10.43
CA PHE A 37 1.35 9.55 9.80
C PHE A 37 0.25 10.62 9.91
N ASP A 38 -0.11 11.25 8.80
CA ASP A 38 -1.22 12.21 8.74
C ASP A 38 -2.57 11.49 8.77
N ASN A 39 -3.10 11.32 9.99
CA ASN A 39 -4.40 10.72 10.25
C ASN A 39 -5.55 11.40 9.48
N ILE A 40 -5.49 12.73 9.29
CA ILE A 40 -6.54 13.50 8.62
C ILE A 40 -6.53 13.20 7.13
N LYS A 41 -5.34 13.14 6.53
CA LYS A 41 -5.17 12.78 5.13
C LYS A 41 -5.61 11.33 4.86
N LEU A 42 -5.31 10.40 5.77
CA LEU A 42 -5.83 9.03 5.68
C LEU A 42 -7.36 9.01 5.73
N ALA A 43 -7.96 9.56 6.79
CA ALA A 43 -9.40 9.52 6.99
C ALA A 43 -10.14 10.14 5.79
N THR A 44 -9.62 11.24 5.25
CA THR A 44 -10.17 11.89 4.05
C THR A 44 -10.07 11.00 2.81
N SER A 45 -8.94 10.31 2.63
CA SER A 45 -8.74 9.40 1.48
C SER A 45 -9.68 8.19 1.56
N LEU A 46 -9.84 7.59 2.74
CA LEU A 46 -10.76 6.49 2.98
C LEU A 46 -12.21 6.90 2.75
N ARG A 47 -12.64 8.08 3.22
CA ARG A 47 -13.97 8.61 2.96
C ARG A 47 -14.24 8.75 1.46
N LYS A 48 -13.30 9.36 0.72
CA LYS A 48 -13.43 9.51 -0.74
C LYS A 48 -13.53 8.15 -1.46
N ALA A 49 -12.75 7.17 -1.02
CA ALA A 49 -12.81 5.81 -1.57
C ALA A 49 -14.17 5.14 -1.30
N ALA A 50 -14.69 5.26 -0.06
CA ALA A 50 -16.01 4.76 0.29
C ALA A 50 -17.13 5.44 -0.52
N GLU A 51 -17.07 6.77 -0.69
CA GLU A 51 -18.00 7.52 -1.54
C GLU A 51 -17.95 7.06 -3.00
N PHE A 52 -16.77 6.78 -3.54
CA PHE A 52 -16.63 6.27 -4.91
C PHE A 52 -17.26 4.88 -5.08
N LEU A 53 -17.01 3.98 -4.14
CA LEU A 53 -17.57 2.63 -4.16
C LEU A 53 -19.10 2.67 -4.02
N THR A 54 -19.61 3.44 -3.07
CA THR A 54 -21.07 3.55 -2.82
C THR A 54 -21.81 4.25 -3.96
N LYS A 55 -21.19 5.21 -4.66
CA LYS A 55 -21.75 5.83 -5.88
C LYS A 55 -21.87 4.87 -7.07
N LYS A 56 -21.07 3.79 -7.12
CA LYS A 56 -21.15 2.76 -8.18
C LYS A 56 -22.21 1.69 -7.90
N VAL A 57 -22.78 1.65 -6.70
CA VAL A 57 -23.79 0.66 -6.28
C VAL A 57 -25.22 1.20 -6.48
N ARG A 58 -25.39 2.30 -7.21
CA ARG A 58 -26.68 2.92 -7.48
C ARG A 58 -27.01 2.96 -8.96
#